data_AF-A0A0D8IAH3-F1
#
_entry.id   AF-A0A0D8IAH3-F1
#
_cell.length_a   1.000
_cell.length_b   1.000
_cell.length_c   1.000
_cell.angle_alpha   90.00
_cell.angle_beta   90.00
_cell.angle_gamma   90.00
#
_symmetry.space_group_name_H-M   'P 1'
#
loop_
_entity.id
_entity.type
_entity.pdbx_description
1 polymer ?
#
loop_
_entity_poly.entity_id
_entity_poly.type
_entity_poly.pdbx_seq_one_letter_code
_entity_poly.pdbx_strand_id
1 'polypeptide(L)'
;MKKRVVVIVSAGIIAAVSIGGYAFAQGANEKRINDVQERVRIEGTTYRGNNNHCGNSEEMIEIMKENGFEDMAQWMENGDFKSMDEFMNNLSDEDYEKMITLTRDNGYGNMSRMMESIGREGMINMHNSMMDSDGSRLNMMKRFQ
;
A
#
# COMPACT_ATOMS: atom_id res chain seq x y z
N MET A 1 11.70 -36.83 -35.60
CA MET A 1 10.57 -36.06 -35.02
C MET A 1 10.48 -36.39 -33.53
N LYS A 2 10.92 -35.49 -32.65
CA LYS A 2 10.93 -35.72 -31.19
C LYS A 2 9.65 -35.13 -30.59
N LYS A 3 8.73 -36.00 -30.14
CA LYS A 3 7.52 -35.61 -29.43
C LYS A 3 7.91 -35.11 -28.03
N ARG A 4 7.53 -33.88 -27.68
CA ARG A 4 7.66 -33.35 -26.32
C ARG A 4 6.35 -33.61 -25.59
N VAL A 5 6.43 -34.37 -24.50
CA VAL A 5 5.28 -34.70 -23.63
C VAL A 5 4.95 -33.47 -22.80
N VAL A 6 3.71 -33.00 -22.91
CA VAL A 6 3.15 -31.92 -22.09
C VAL A 6 2.72 -32.55 -20.76
N VAL A 7 3.29 -32.07 -19.65
CA VAL A 7 2.88 -32.47 -18.30
C VAL A 7 2.02 -31.34 -17.74
N ILE A 8 0.72 -31.61 -17.60
CA ILE A 8 -0.24 -30.74 -16.91
C ILE A 8 -0.13 -31.06 -15.42
N VAL A 9 0.36 -30.11 -14.62
CA VAL A 9 0.35 -30.20 -13.16
C VAL A 9 -0.88 -29.45 -12.66
N SER A 10 -1.96 -30.19 -12.46
CA SER A 10 -3.16 -29.70 -11.77
C SER A 10 -2.96 -29.80 -10.26
N ALA A 11 -2.54 -28.71 -9.63
CA ALA A 11 -2.52 -28.60 -8.17
C ALA A 11 -3.87 -28.02 -7.71
N GLY A 12 -4.71 -28.88 -7.13
CA GLY A 12 -5.95 -28.49 -6.48
C GLY A 12 -5.65 -27.81 -5.14
N ILE A 13 -6.13 -26.59 -4.96
CA ILE A 13 -6.10 -25.89 -3.67
C ILE A 13 -7.39 -26.24 -2.93
N ILE A 14 -7.26 -26.96 -1.80
CA ILE A 14 -8.37 -27.21 -0.88
C ILE A 14 -8.49 -25.97 0.02
N ALA A 15 -9.59 -25.24 -0.12
CA ALA A 15 -9.94 -24.13 0.75
C ALA A 15 -10.29 -24.65 2.15
N ALA A 16 -9.51 -24.28 3.16
CA ALA A 16 -9.88 -24.42 4.56
C ALA A 16 -10.53 -23.10 5.02
N VAL A 17 -11.86 -23.10 5.13
CA VAL A 17 -12.63 -22.00 5.73
C VAL A 17 -12.57 -22.17 7.25
N SER A 18 -11.66 -21.47 7.93
CA SER A 18 -11.74 -21.30 9.38
C SER A 18 -12.58 -20.07 9.71
N ILE A 19 -13.83 -20.32 10.09
CA ILE A 19 -14.75 -19.32 10.66
C ILE A 19 -14.31 -19.06 12.11
N GLY A 20 -13.55 -17.98 12.33
CA GLY A 20 -13.32 -17.41 13.65
C GLY A 20 -14.28 -16.23 13.85
N GLY A 21 -15.30 -16.39 14.68
CA GLY A 21 -16.33 -15.39 14.92
C GLY A 21 -15.80 -14.13 15.59
N TYR A 22 -16.09 -12.97 15.01
CA TYR A 22 -15.91 -11.67 15.65
C TYR A 22 -17.10 -11.40 16.58
N ALA A 23 -16.84 -11.27 17.88
CA ALA A 23 -17.81 -10.74 18.83
C ALA A 23 -17.70 -9.21 18.86
N PHE A 24 -18.63 -8.52 18.21
CA PHE A 24 -18.82 -7.07 18.37
C PHE A 24 -19.63 -6.81 19.64
N ALA A 25 -19.01 -6.19 20.65
CA ALA A 25 -19.73 -5.57 21.75
C ALA A 25 -20.03 -4.11 21.38
N GLN A 26 -21.24 -3.85 20.87
CA GLN A 26 -21.76 -2.50 20.68
C GLN A 26 -22.40 -2.04 22.00
N GLY A 27 -21.62 -1.36 22.83
CA GLY A 27 -22.14 -0.64 24.01
C GLY A 27 -22.58 0.76 23.60
N ALA A 28 -23.88 0.95 23.40
CA ALA A 28 -24.48 2.26 23.20
C ALA A 28 -24.46 3.06 24.50
N ASN A 29 -23.93 4.29 24.45
CA ASN A 29 -24.42 5.39 25.27
C ASN A 29 -24.33 6.67 24.43
N GLU A 30 -25.49 7.12 23.99
CA GLU A 30 -25.70 8.42 23.37
C GLU A 30 -25.37 9.53 24.38
N LYS A 31 -24.34 10.33 24.09
CA LYS A 31 -24.39 11.76 24.34
C LYS A 31 -23.71 12.49 23.19
N ARG A 32 -24.56 13.08 22.33
CA ARG A 32 -24.16 14.23 21.51
C ARG A 32 -23.75 15.36 22.46
N ILE A 33 -22.60 15.98 22.21
CA ILE A 33 -22.41 17.42 21.96
C ILE A 33 -20.90 17.65 21.71
N ASN A 34 -20.60 18.01 20.47
CA ASN A 34 -19.54 18.89 19.96
C ASN A 34 -18.33 19.15 20.88
N ASP A 35 -17.15 18.61 20.52
CA ASP A 35 -16.05 19.42 19.97
C ASP A 35 -14.95 18.49 19.43
N VAL A 36 -14.46 18.77 18.23
CA VAL A 36 -13.40 18.01 17.54
C VAL A 36 -12.07 18.60 17.98
N GLN A 37 -11.66 18.31 19.20
CA GLN A 37 -10.28 18.46 19.65
C GLN A 37 -10.15 17.77 21.00
N GLU A 38 -9.20 16.83 21.09
CA GLU A 38 -8.31 16.64 22.24
C GLU A 38 -8.01 15.15 22.56
N ARG A 39 -6.77 14.77 22.24
CA ARG A 39 -5.87 13.83 22.94
C ARG A 39 -6.22 12.34 22.97
N VAL A 40 -5.75 11.65 21.93
CA VAL A 40 -5.05 10.37 22.18
C VAL A 40 -3.71 10.72 22.84
N ARG A 41 -3.67 10.60 24.17
CA ARG A 41 -2.43 10.59 24.96
C ARG A 41 -1.68 9.29 24.64
N ILE A 42 -0.67 9.38 23.78
CA ILE A 42 0.47 8.45 23.80
C ILE A 42 1.62 9.27 24.39
N GLU A 43 1.81 9.16 25.71
CA GLU A 43 2.92 9.81 26.42
C GLU A 43 4.21 9.00 26.24
N GLY A 44 5.23 9.65 25.67
CA GLY A 44 6.66 9.39 25.83
C GLY A 44 7.21 8.24 24.97
N THR A 45 8.03 8.46 23.96
CA THR A 45 9.26 9.28 23.97
C THR A 45 9.51 9.98 22.63
N THR A 46 9.68 11.30 22.68
CA THR A 46 10.59 12.11 21.85
C THR A 46 11.02 11.56 20.48
N TYR A 47 10.39 12.02 19.40
CA TYR A 47 11.16 12.59 18.29
C TYR A 47 10.31 13.59 17.51
N ARG A 48 10.54 14.87 17.80
CA ARG A 48 10.26 15.98 16.88
C ARG A 48 11.27 15.87 15.73
N GLY A 49 11.11 14.83 14.91
CA GLY A 49 11.83 14.65 13.67
C GLY A 49 11.03 15.27 12.56
N ASN A 50 11.68 16.12 11.79
CA ASN A 50 11.17 16.77 10.61
C ASN A 50 10.93 15.69 9.50
N ASN A 51 9.98 14.77 9.69
CA ASN A 51 9.76 13.63 8.80
C ASN A 51 8.88 14.03 7.61
N ASN A 52 9.36 14.98 6.81
CA ASN A 52 8.91 15.18 5.43
C ASN A 52 9.63 14.19 4.49
N HIS A 53 9.91 12.97 4.93
CA HIS A 53 10.79 12.04 4.21
C HIS A 53 10.11 11.28 3.05
N CYS A 54 9.04 11.82 2.47
CA CYS A 54 8.61 11.40 1.12
C CYS A 54 9.28 12.27 0.03
N GLY A 55 10.42 12.88 0.38
CA GLY A 55 11.13 13.83 -0.47
C GLY A 55 12.21 13.21 -1.35
N ASN A 56 12.74 12.03 -0.98
CA ASN A 56 13.81 11.39 -1.74
C ASN A 56 13.27 10.15 -2.48
N SER A 57 12.92 10.33 -3.75
CA SER A 57 12.49 9.23 -4.61
C SER A 57 13.56 8.15 -4.76
N GLU A 58 14.85 8.51 -4.68
CA GLU A 58 15.97 7.56 -4.85
C GLU A 58 16.01 6.54 -3.70
N GLU A 59 15.87 7.00 -2.45
CA GLU A 59 15.85 6.10 -1.28
C GLU A 59 14.66 5.14 -1.29
N MET A 60 13.48 5.63 -1.67
CA MET A 60 12.29 4.77 -1.82
C MET A 60 12.49 3.71 -2.91
N ILE A 61 13.13 4.07 -4.02
CA ILE A 61 13.48 3.15 -5.12
C ILE A 61 14.47 2.08 -4.64
N GLU A 62 15.51 2.47 -3.90
CA GLU A 62 16.48 1.53 -3.32
C GLU A 62 15.80 0.54 -2.36
N ILE A 63 14.97 1.05 -1.44
CA ILE A 63 14.18 0.23 -0.52
C ILE A 63 13.30 -0.77 -1.28
N MET A 64 12.63 -0.34 -2.35
CA MET A 64 11.80 -1.24 -3.17
C MET A 64 12.63 -2.35 -3.83
N LYS A 65 13.81 -2.02 -4.38
CA LYS A 65 14.74 -3.00 -4.97
C LYS A 65 15.18 -4.05 -3.96
N GLU A 66 15.51 -3.63 -2.74
CA GLU A 66 16.01 -4.53 -1.70
C GLU A 66 14.94 -5.45 -1.09
N ASN A 67 13.65 -5.12 -1.26
CA ASN A 67 12.54 -5.79 -0.57
C ASN A 67 11.54 -6.48 -1.51
N GLY A 68 11.96 -6.85 -2.72
CA GLY A 68 11.14 -7.64 -3.64
C GLY A 68 10.11 -6.85 -4.44
N PHE A 69 10.26 -5.52 -4.52
CA PHE A 69 9.48 -4.63 -5.39
C PHE A 69 10.37 -4.07 -6.53
N GLU A 70 11.30 -4.87 -7.04
CA GLU A 70 12.27 -4.45 -8.06
C GLU A 70 11.58 -3.94 -9.33
N ASP A 71 10.55 -4.64 -9.82
CA ASP A 71 9.80 -4.21 -11.01
C ASP A 71 9.15 -2.84 -10.80
N MET A 72 8.55 -2.60 -9.62
CA MET A 72 7.96 -1.31 -9.27
C MET A 72 9.02 -0.20 -9.19
N ALA A 73 10.19 -0.52 -8.62
CA ALA A 73 11.31 0.41 -8.56
C ALA A 73 11.79 0.80 -9.97
N GLN A 74 11.91 -0.19 -10.88
CA GLN A 74 12.28 0.05 -12.28
C GLN A 74 11.22 0.87 -13.02
N TRP A 75 9.93 0.62 -12.81
CA TRP A 75 8.88 1.45 -13.41
C TRP A 75 8.91 2.88 -12.88
N MET A 76 9.22 3.07 -11.60
CA MET A 76 9.39 4.39 -11.01
C MET A 76 10.60 5.13 -11.60
N GLU A 77 11.74 4.46 -11.76
CA GLU A 77 12.95 5.02 -12.40
C GLU A 77 12.72 5.41 -13.86
N ASN A 78 11.99 4.58 -14.60
CA ASN A 78 11.73 4.80 -16.03
C ASN A 78 10.50 5.68 -16.30
N GLY A 79 9.76 6.08 -15.26
CA GLY A 79 8.48 6.78 -15.42
C GLY A 79 7.42 5.94 -16.16
N ASP A 80 7.45 4.62 -16.03
CA ASP A 80 6.46 3.72 -16.64
C ASP A 80 5.16 3.71 -15.84
N PHE A 81 4.40 4.79 -15.98
CA PHE A 81 3.11 4.98 -15.30
C PHE A 81 2.06 3.95 -15.71
N LYS A 82 2.19 3.36 -16.91
CA LYS A 82 1.22 2.37 -17.37
C LYS A 82 1.40 1.06 -16.60
N SER A 83 2.63 0.58 -16.47
CA SER A 83 2.91 -0.63 -15.70
C SER A 83 2.60 -0.44 -14.22
N MET A 84 2.91 0.74 -13.65
CA MET A 84 2.50 1.08 -12.28
C MET A 84 0.98 1.08 -12.11
N ASP A 85 0.23 1.64 -13.05
CA ASP A 85 -1.23 1.67 -13.02
C ASP A 85 -1.84 0.26 -13.11
N GLU A 86 -1.33 -0.57 -14.01
CA GLU A 86 -1.76 -1.96 -14.15
C GLU A 86 -1.47 -2.78 -12.88
N PHE A 87 -0.30 -2.60 -12.27
CA PHE A 87 0.03 -3.24 -11.01
C PHE A 87 -0.91 -2.80 -9.89
N MET A 88 -1.15 -1.51 -9.72
CA MET A 88 -2.01 -1.00 -8.64
C MET A 88 -3.45 -1.48 -8.79
N ASN A 89 -3.98 -1.53 -10.02
CA ASN A 89 -5.32 -2.04 -10.28
C ASN A 89 -5.44 -3.56 -10.07
N ASN A 90 -4.34 -4.31 -10.18
CA ASN A 90 -4.29 -5.75 -9.94
C ASN A 90 -3.56 -6.12 -8.64
N LEU A 91 -3.44 -5.16 -7.71
CA LEU A 91 -2.69 -5.33 -6.49
C LEU A 91 -3.23 -6.55 -5.73
N SER A 92 -2.40 -7.47 -5.25
CA SER A 92 -2.88 -8.60 -4.42
C SER A 92 -2.94 -8.22 -2.95
N ASP A 93 -3.69 -8.97 -2.13
CA ASP A 93 -3.68 -8.79 -0.67
C ASP A 93 -2.26 -9.00 -0.11
N GLU A 94 -1.52 -9.97 -0.65
CA GLU A 94 -0.16 -10.26 -0.23
C GLU A 94 0.80 -9.12 -0.54
N ASP A 95 0.73 -8.56 -1.74
CA ASP A 95 1.58 -7.43 -2.15
C ASP A 95 1.21 -6.16 -1.37
N TYR A 96 -0.07 -5.99 -1.05
CA TYR A 96 -0.52 -4.89 -0.22
C TYR A 96 0.06 -4.97 1.20
N GLU A 97 -0.01 -6.13 1.85
CA GLU A 97 0.57 -6.35 3.18
C GLU A 97 2.10 -6.20 3.19
N LYS A 98 2.77 -6.66 2.11
CA LYS A 98 4.21 -6.42 1.93
C LYS A 98 4.53 -4.93 1.83
N MET A 99 3.74 -4.14 1.10
CA MET A 99 3.95 -2.69 1.04
C MET A 99 3.69 -1.99 2.39
N ILE A 100 2.72 -2.45 3.17
CA ILE A 100 2.50 -1.95 4.54
C ILE A 100 3.72 -2.23 5.41
N THR A 101 4.24 -3.45 5.37
CA THR A 101 5.41 -3.84 6.15
C THR A 101 6.65 -3.06 5.72
N LEU A 102 6.88 -2.96 4.40
CA LEU A 102 7.97 -2.19 3.83
C LEU A 102 7.96 -0.74 4.29
N THR A 103 6.81 -0.08 4.16
CA THR A 103 6.67 1.33 4.54
C THR A 103 6.83 1.52 6.05
N ARG A 104 6.30 0.61 6.87
CA ARG A 104 6.45 0.64 8.32
C ARG A 104 7.91 0.51 8.75
N ASP A 105 8.62 -0.46 8.20
CA ASP A 105 9.97 -0.84 8.64
C ASP A 105 11.03 0.17 8.18
N ASN A 106 10.76 0.91 7.10
CA ASN A 106 11.68 1.92 6.54
C ASN A 106 11.32 3.35 6.96
N GLY A 107 10.66 3.54 8.10
CA GLY A 107 10.42 4.88 8.67
C GLY A 107 9.24 5.64 8.08
N TYR A 108 8.49 5.05 7.15
CA TYR A 108 7.24 5.58 6.58
C TYR A 108 6.01 5.14 7.39
N GLY A 109 6.13 5.03 8.72
CA GLY A 109 5.04 4.52 9.58
C GLY A 109 3.74 5.34 9.55
N ASN A 110 3.78 6.61 9.15
CA ASN A 110 2.57 7.38 8.88
C ASN A 110 1.84 6.85 7.62
N MET A 111 2.59 6.52 6.57
CA MET A 111 2.05 5.93 5.34
C MET A 111 1.50 4.53 5.64
N SER A 112 2.23 3.70 6.38
CA SER A 112 1.76 2.35 6.72
C SER A 112 0.42 2.39 7.48
N ARG A 113 0.28 3.29 8.47
CA ARG A 113 -0.99 3.48 9.19
C ARG A 113 -2.12 3.97 8.28
N MET A 114 -1.81 4.85 7.33
CA MET A 114 -2.79 5.29 6.34
C MET A 114 -3.26 4.10 5.49
N MET A 115 -2.33 3.28 5.00
CA MET A 115 -2.63 2.06 4.26
C MET A 115 -3.54 1.16 5.08
N GLU A 116 -3.13 0.76 6.28
CA GLU A 116 -3.94 -0.07 7.20
C GLU A 116 -5.35 0.50 7.40
N SER A 117 -5.52 1.83 7.48
CA SER A 117 -6.83 2.47 7.70
C SER A 117 -7.78 2.45 6.50
N ILE A 118 -7.26 2.56 5.28
CA ILE A 118 -8.08 2.62 4.05
C ILE A 118 -8.28 1.24 3.43
N GLY A 119 -7.38 0.29 3.73
CA GLY A 119 -7.37 -1.04 3.16
C GLY A 119 -7.00 -1.07 1.68
N ARG A 120 -6.83 -2.28 1.14
CA ARG A 120 -6.40 -2.51 -0.25
C ARG A 120 -7.31 -1.81 -1.26
N GLU A 121 -8.63 -2.02 -1.16
CA GLU A 121 -9.61 -1.38 -2.04
C GLU A 121 -9.60 0.15 -1.92
N GLY A 122 -9.42 0.68 -0.72
CA GLY A 122 -9.25 2.12 -0.51
C GLY A 122 -8.01 2.65 -1.21
N MET A 123 -6.91 1.89 -1.20
CA MET A 123 -5.68 2.26 -1.89
C MET A 123 -5.84 2.26 -3.42
N ILE A 124 -6.51 1.25 -3.99
CA ILE A 124 -6.80 1.19 -5.43
C ILE A 124 -7.67 2.38 -5.86
N ASN A 125 -8.72 2.67 -5.09
CA ASN A 125 -9.59 3.81 -5.37
C ASN A 125 -8.85 5.15 -5.25
N MET A 126 -7.98 5.29 -4.25
CA MET A 126 -7.14 6.47 -4.09
C MET A 126 -6.22 6.66 -5.29
N HIS A 127 -5.52 5.60 -5.72
CA HIS A 127 -4.66 5.59 -6.90
C HIS A 127 -5.43 6.01 -8.16
N ASN A 128 -6.59 5.41 -8.43
CA ASN A 128 -7.41 5.74 -9.59
C ASN A 128 -7.89 7.20 -9.57
N SER A 129 -8.28 7.72 -8.40
CA SER A 129 -8.66 9.14 -8.26
C SER A 129 -7.50 10.11 -8.55
N MET A 130 -6.27 9.70 -8.24
CA MET A 130 -5.07 10.47 -8.53
C MET A 130 -4.70 10.40 -10.01
N MET A 131 -4.92 9.25 -10.67
CA MET A 131 -4.69 9.06 -12.11
C MET A 131 -5.70 9.83 -12.97
N ASP A 132 -6.97 9.86 -12.56
CA ASP A 132 -8.07 10.53 -13.28
C ASP A 132 -8.00 12.06 -13.18
N SER A 133 -7.29 12.58 -12.17
CA SER A 133 -7.06 14.02 -12.03
C SER A 133 -6.06 14.49 -13.10
N ASP A 134 -6.56 15.12 -14.17
CA ASP A 134 -5.78 15.64 -15.33
C ASP A 134 -4.48 16.37 -14.94
N GLY A 135 -4.45 17.08 -13.80
CA GLY A 135 -3.27 17.79 -13.30
C GLY A 135 -2.21 16.91 -12.61
N SER A 136 -2.60 15.78 -12.05
CA SER A 136 -1.72 14.88 -11.29
C SER A 136 -0.88 14.00 -12.21
N ARG A 137 -1.48 13.50 -13.30
CA ARG A 137 -0.80 12.72 -14.35
C ARG A 137 0.32 13.53 -15.02
N LEU A 138 0.05 14.80 -15.34
CA LEU A 138 1.03 15.72 -15.92
C LEU A 138 2.16 16.10 -14.96
N ASN A 139 1.87 16.29 -13.67
CA ASN A 139 2.88 16.64 -12.67
C ASN A 139 3.77 15.46 -12.29
N MET A 140 3.24 14.23 -12.28
CA MET A 140 4.06 13.03 -12.11
C MET A 140 5.00 12.83 -13.30
N MET A 141 4.51 13.00 -14.55
CA MET A 141 5.36 12.92 -15.75
C MET A 141 6.52 13.92 -15.77
N LYS A 142 6.35 15.11 -15.17
CA LYS A 142 7.39 16.15 -15.12
C LYS A 142 8.47 15.93 -14.05
N ARG A 143 8.23 15.11 -13.03
CA ARG A 143 9.22 14.86 -11.96
C ARG A 143 10.32 13.88 -12.37
N PHE A 144 10.12 13.13 -13.46
CA PHE A 144 11.03 12.09 -13.95
C PHE A 144 11.54 12.35 -15.38
N GLN A 145 11.40 13.60 -15.88
CA GLN A 145 11.99 14.10 -17.14
C GLN A 145 13.16 15.04 -16.83
#